data_AF-A0A2D9GBG5-F1
#
_entry.id   AF-A0A2D9GBG5-F1
#
_cell.length_a   1.000
_cell.length_b   1.000
_cell.length_c   1.000
_cell.angle_alpha   90.00
_cell.angle_beta   90.00
_cell.angle_gamma   90.00
#
_symmetry.space_group_name_H-M   'P 1'
#
loop_
_entity.id
_entity.type
_entity.pdbx_description
1 polymer ?
#
loop_
_entity_poly.entity_id
_entity_poly.type
_entity_poly.pdbx_seq_one_letter_code
_entity_poly.pdbx_strand_id
1 'polypeptide(L)'
;MKKLLLLLLCVPLMFSCGNGDTDNLQREVTQEMISDGYTGKGTHTYGKGKFEGDKYIGEFKDGEFHGQGTYTFTDGENYTGGYKDGEFHGQGTYTYAAGDKYVGKHKNGMEHGQGTYTFFDGSIYLGEWEYGKYHGQGIFTSATGYRYIGEFEYNKYHGQGRLTLADGTVKEGLWKNGKFIGE
;
A
#
# COMPACT_ATOMS: atom_id res chain seq x y z
N MET A 1 -40.13 -2.64 -23.91
CA MET A 1 -39.83 -3.63 -24.97
C MET A 1 -38.31 -3.83 -24.93
N LYS A 2 -37.70 -4.97 -24.60
CA LYS A 2 -38.07 -6.38 -24.67
C LYS A 2 -37.88 -7.06 -23.31
N LYS A 3 -38.78 -7.99 -22.99
CA LYS A 3 -38.59 -9.06 -22.00
C LYS A 3 -37.56 -10.06 -22.54
N LEU A 4 -36.67 -10.55 -21.69
CA LEU A 4 -36.24 -11.95 -21.77
C LEU A 4 -36.11 -12.49 -20.35
N LEU A 5 -37.04 -13.38 -20.06
CA LEU A 5 -37.12 -14.23 -18.89
C LEU A 5 -36.20 -15.44 -19.16
N LEU A 6 -35.27 -15.75 -18.26
CA LEU A 6 -34.78 -17.12 -18.13
C LEU A 6 -34.76 -17.52 -16.65
N LEU A 7 -35.38 -18.66 -16.43
CA LEU A 7 -35.79 -19.28 -15.18
C LEU A 7 -34.61 -19.95 -14.44
N LEU A 8 -34.59 -19.77 -13.11
CA LEU A 8 -34.36 -20.78 -12.06
C LEU A 8 -33.18 -21.77 -12.20
N LEU A 9 -32.20 -21.64 -11.30
CA LEU A 9 -31.88 -22.72 -10.36
C LEU A 9 -31.74 -22.16 -8.94
N CYS A 10 -32.71 -22.58 -8.11
CA CYS A 10 -32.64 -22.56 -6.67
C CYS A 10 -31.51 -23.51 -6.23
N VAL A 11 -30.56 -23.02 -5.45
CA VAL A 11 -29.80 -23.90 -4.54
C VAL A 11 -29.93 -23.30 -3.15
N PRO A 12 -30.82 -23.82 -2.29
CA PRO A 12 -30.78 -23.51 -0.88
C PRO A 12 -29.64 -24.33 -0.29
N LEU A 13 -28.49 -23.70 -0.06
CA LEU A 13 -27.47 -24.29 0.79
C LEU A 13 -27.88 -24.08 2.25
N MET A 14 -28.77 -24.97 2.72
CA MET A 14 -28.84 -25.30 4.12
C MET A 14 -27.53 -26.01 4.49
N PHE A 15 -26.65 -25.31 5.22
CA PHE A 15 -25.67 -25.96 6.05
C PHE A 15 -26.12 -25.89 7.51
N SER A 16 -26.46 -27.09 8.00
CA SER A 16 -26.34 -27.61 9.35
C SER A 16 -26.16 -26.62 10.50
N CYS A 17 -27.10 -26.70 11.46
CA CYS A 17 -26.84 -26.32 12.86
C CYS A 17 -25.54 -26.99 13.32
N GLY A 18 -24.57 -26.18 13.73
CA GLY A 18 -23.30 -26.57 14.35
C GLY A 18 -22.94 -25.50 15.36
N ASN A 19 -22.89 -25.88 16.64
CA ASN A 19 -22.47 -25.02 17.74
C ASN A 19 -20.96 -24.78 17.66
N GLY A 20 -20.53 -23.52 17.74
CA GLY A 20 -19.13 -23.11 17.89
C GLY A 20 -18.59 -22.33 16.69
N ASP A 21 -18.14 -21.10 16.96
CA ASP A 21 -17.39 -20.19 16.08
C ASP A 21 -18.20 -19.40 15.03
N THR A 22 -19.07 -18.50 15.50
CA THR A 22 -19.66 -17.42 14.68
C THR A 22 -18.80 -16.15 14.66
N ASP A 23 -17.48 -16.27 14.76
CA ASP A 23 -16.59 -15.12 14.76
C ASP A 23 -15.76 -15.11 13.47
N ASN A 24 -15.99 -14.09 12.64
CA ASN A 24 -15.24 -13.75 11.43
C ASN A 24 -15.71 -14.28 10.04
N LEU A 25 -17.01 -14.51 9.83
CA LEU A 25 -17.57 -14.43 8.48
C LEU A 25 -17.77 -12.95 8.11
N GLN A 26 -16.73 -12.29 7.59
CA GLN A 26 -16.87 -10.93 7.04
C GLN A 26 -17.93 -10.97 5.93
N ARG A 27 -18.98 -10.15 6.07
CA ARG A 27 -20.09 -10.06 5.12
C ARG A 27 -19.56 -9.78 3.71
N GLU A 28 -20.00 -10.56 2.72
CA GLU A 28 -19.78 -10.22 1.32
C GLU A 28 -20.58 -8.97 0.95
N VAL A 29 -19.91 -7.99 0.34
CA VAL A 29 -20.43 -6.68 -0.04
C VAL A 29 -20.50 -6.63 -1.57
N THR A 30 -21.71 -6.63 -2.10
CA THR A 30 -21.93 -6.57 -3.56
C THR A 30 -21.71 -5.16 -4.11
N GLN A 31 -21.48 -5.07 -5.42
CA GLN A 31 -21.38 -3.77 -6.10
C GLN A 31 -22.65 -2.91 -5.92
N GLU A 32 -23.82 -3.55 -5.86
CA GLU A 32 -25.11 -2.88 -5.61
C GLU A 32 -25.16 -2.26 -4.22
N MET A 33 -24.72 -2.99 -3.18
CA MET A 33 -24.62 -2.45 -1.83
C MET A 33 -23.67 -1.25 -1.77
N ILE A 34 -22.54 -1.33 -2.48
CA ILE A 34 -21.58 -0.23 -2.59
C ILE A 34 -22.23 0.99 -3.25
N SER A 35 -22.95 0.81 -4.37
CA SER A 35 -23.64 1.91 -5.05
C SER A 35 -24.75 2.54 -4.22
N ASP A 36 -25.32 1.78 -3.28
CA ASP A 36 -26.34 2.25 -2.34
C ASP A 36 -25.74 2.92 -1.08
N GLY A 37 -24.42 3.10 -1.02
CA GLY A 37 -23.73 3.80 0.06
C GLY A 37 -23.45 2.93 1.29
N TYR A 38 -23.14 1.64 1.10
CA TYR A 38 -22.85 0.71 2.20
C TYR A 38 -21.82 1.29 3.19
N THR A 39 -22.14 1.14 4.48
CA THR A 39 -21.27 1.51 5.60
C THR A 39 -21.19 0.33 6.56
N GLY A 40 -19.97 -0.05 6.94
CA GLY A 40 -19.72 -1.21 7.80
C GLY A 40 -18.53 -2.04 7.31
N LYS A 41 -18.26 -3.15 7.98
CA LYS A 41 -17.18 -4.06 7.60
C LYS A 41 -17.65 -5.07 6.55
N GLY A 42 -16.75 -5.52 5.69
CA GLY A 42 -17.04 -6.61 4.77
C GLY A 42 -15.93 -6.91 3.78
N THR A 43 -16.24 -7.84 2.88
CA THR A 43 -15.38 -8.29 1.79
C THR A 43 -16.00 -7.88 0.47
N HIS A 44 -15.23 -7.26 -0.41
CA HIS A 44 -15.62 -7.02 -1.80
C HIS A 44 -14.62 -7.70 -2.72
N THR A 45 -15.11 -8.50 -3.66
CA THR A 45 -14.30 -9.10 -4.73
C THR A 45 -14.81 -8.56 -6.06
N TYR A 46 -13.91 -7.96 -6.83
CA TYR A 46 -14.24 -7.34 -8.11
C TYR A 46 -14.56 -8.42 -9.16
N GLY A 47 -15.69 -8.27 -9.83
CA GLY A 47 -16.12 -9.14 -10.93
C GLY A 47 -15.44 -8.82 -12.27
N LYS A 48 -15.98 -9.36 -13.37
CA LYS A 48 -15.47 -9.13 -14.74
C LYS A 48 -15.24 -7.64 -15.02
N GLY A 49 -14.02 -7.28 -15.42
CA GLY A 49 -13.65 -5.90 -15.72
C GLY A 49 -12.17 -5.62 -15.52
N LYS A 50 -11.82 -4.33 -15.38
CA LYS A 50 -10.44 -3.85 -15.21
C LYS A 50 -9.77 -4.40 -13.95
N PHE A 51 -10.53 -4.59 -12.89
CA PHE A 51 -10.07 -5.02 -11.56
C PHE A 51 -10.47 -6.46 -11.25
N GLU A 52 -10.77 -7.27 -12.28
CA GLU A 52 -11.32 -8.62 -12.08
C GLU A 52 -10.44 -9.45 -11.15
N GLY A 53 -11.04 -9.95 -10.07
CA GLY A 53 -10.39 -10.79 -9.07
C GLY A 53 -9.69 -10.03 -7.95
N ASP A 54 -9.53 -8.70 -8.07
CA ASP A 54 -9.01 -7.90 -6.97
C ASP A 54 -9.97 -8.00 -5.77
N LYS A 55 -9.42 -7.87 -4.56
CA LYS A 55 -10.17 -8.10 -3.33
C LYS A 55 -9.87 -7.04 -2.29
N TYR A 56 -10.92 -6.48 -1.71
CA TYR A 56 -10.85 -5.64 -0.52
C TYR A 56 -11.52 -6.32 0.67
N ILE A 57 -10.88 -6.28 1.83
CA ILE A 57 -11.44 -6.70 3.11
C ILE A 57 -11.22 -5.57 4.11
N GLY A 58 -12.28 -4.96 4.60
CA GLY A 58 -12.12 -3.81 5.50
C GLY A 58 -13.42 -3.07 5.79
N GLU A 59 -13.27 -1.83 6.22
CA GLU A 59 -14.36 -0.92 6.53
C GLU A 59 -14.79 -0.12 5.29
N PHE A 60 -16.09 0.05 5.15
CA PHE A 60 -16.72 0.90 4.14
C PHE A 60 -17.42 2.05 4.83
N LYS A 61 -17.45 3.20 4.15
CA LYS A 61 -18.26 4.35 4.54
C LYS A 61 -18.81 5.01 3.27
N ASP A 62 -20.13 5.14 3.21
CA ASP A 62 -20.84 5.75 2.08
C ASP A 62 -20.44 5.14 0.72
N GLY A 63 -20.20 3.82 0.70
CA GLY A 63 -19.78 3.09 -0.51
C GLY A 63 -18.27 3.09 -0.77
N GLU A 64 -17.48 3.88 -0.05
CA GLU A 64 -16.04 4.00 -0.25
C GLU A 64 -15.25 3.17 0.77
N PHE A 65 -14.04 2.73 0.40
CA PHE A 65 -13.12 2.14 1.37
C PHE A 65 -12.71 3.18 2.42
N HIS A 66 -12.74 2.78 3.69
CA HIS A 66 -12.49 3.66 4.82
C HIS A 66 -11.84 2.89 5.97
N GLY A 67 -11.39 3.59 7.01
CA GLY A 67 -10.91 2.95 8.23
C GLY A 67 -9.71 2.03 7.98
N GLN A 68 -9.69 0.84 8.55
CA GLN A 68 -8.65 -0.17 8.27
C GLN A 68 -9.12 -1.19 7.22
N GLY A 69 -8.21 -1.59 6.35
CA GLY A 69 -8.48 -2.67 5.40
C GLY A 69 -7.24 -3.25 4.74
N THR A 70 -7.46 -4.32 3.99
CA THR A 70 -6.49 -4.96 3.12
C THR A 70 -7.05 -5.00 1.70
N TYR A 71 -6.27 -4.51 0.74
CA TYR A 71 -6.52 -4.68 -0.68
C TYR A 71 -5.47 -5.64 -1.24
N THR A 72 -5.92 -6.67 -1.93
CA THR A 72 -5.10 -7.66 -2.60
C THR A 72 -5.36 -7.55 -4.09
N PHE A 73 -4.30 -7.27 -4.83
CA PHE A 73 -4.31 -7.17 -6.28
C PHE A 73 -4.03 -8.55 -6.88
N THR A 74 -4.61 -8.81 -8.05
CA THR A 74 -4.42 -10.08 -8.76
C THR A 74 -3.01 -10.28 -9.32
N ASP A 75 -2.25 -9.21 -9.49
CA ASP A 75 -0.84 -9.25 -9.90
C ASP A 75 0.12 -9.60 -8.73
N GLY A 76 -0.42 -9.79 -7.52
CA GLY A 76 0.34 -10.17 -6.33
C GLY A 76 0.69 -9.00 -5.42
N GLU A 77 0.37 -7.76 -5.81
CA GLU A 77 0.52 -6.61 -4.92
C GLU A 77 -0.48 -6.70 -3.75
N ASN A 78 -0.14 -6.07 -2.63
CA ASN A 78 -1.10 -5.88 -1.54
C ASN A 78 -0.82 -4.60 -0.75
N TYR A 79 -1.89 -3.99 -0.28
CA TYR A 79 -1.82 -2.93 0.71
C TYR A 79 -2.62 -3.35 1.95
N THR A 80 -2.05 -3.17 3.13
CA THR A 80 -2.76 -3.31 4.40
C THR A 80 -2.53 -2.05 5.24
N GLY A 81 -3.59 -1.36 5.61
CA GLY A 81 -3.48 -0.12 6.37
C GLY A 81 -4.74 0.71 6.36
N GLY A 82 -4.56 2.01 6.61
CA GLY A 82 -5.65 2.96 6.64
C GLY A 82 -6.15 3.37 5.25
N TYR A 83 -7.44 3.65 5.17
CA TYR A 83 -8.14 4.19 4.01
C TYR A 83 -8.95 5.42 4.39
N LYS A 84 -9.05 6.35 3.45
CA LYS A 84 -9.95 7.49 3.52
C LYS A 84 -10.44 7.81 2.12
N ASP A 85 -11.76 7.87 1.96
CA ASP A 85 -12.45 8.24 0.72
C ASP A 85 -11.93 7.41 -0.49
N GLY A 86 -11.77 6.10 -0.29
CA GLY A 86 -11.31 5.17 -1.33
C GLY A 86 -9.78 5.09 -1.49
N GLU A 87 -9.01 5.99 -0.87
CA GLU A 87 -7.56 6.09 -1.05
C GLU A 87 -6.77 5.63 0.18
N PHE A 88 -5.54 5.14 -0.04
CA PHE A 88 -4.61 4.85 1.06
C PHE A 88 -4.33 6.11 1.89
N HIS A 89 -4.45 5.99 3.20
CA HIS A 89 -4.30 7.11 4.12
C HIS A 89 -3.82 6.68 5.50
N GLY A 90 -2.97 7.47 6.13
CA GLY A 90 -2.43 7.15 7.46
C GLY A 90 -1.37 6.05 7.38
N GLN A 91 -1.26 5.21 8.41
CA GLN A 91 -0.24 4.14 8.41
C GLN A 91 -0.67 2.97 7.54
N GLY A 92 0.27 2.42 6.78
CA GLY A 92 0.04 1.26 5.94
C GLY A 92 1.31 0.55 5.52
N THR A 93 1.15 -0.67 5.02
CA THR A 93 2.17 -1.48 4.40
C THR A 93 1.75 -1.77 2.97
N TYR A 94 2.57 -1.37 2.00
CA TYR A 94 2.44 -1.75 0.60
C TYR A 94 3.51 -2.80 0.28
N THR A 95 3.10 -3.92 -0.31
CA THR A 95 4.01 -4.93 -0.84
C THR A 95 3.81 -4.97 -2.35
N TYR A 96 4.87 -4.71 -3.10
CA TYR A 96 4.85 -4.68 -4.56
C TYR A 96 5.07 -6.10 -5.12
N ALA A 97 4.64 -6.33 -6.36
CA ALA A 97 4.71 -7.65 -6.97
C ALA A 97 6.15 -8.11 -7.19
N ALA A 98 7.07 -7.15 -7.37
CA ALA A 98 8.50 -7.38 -7.47
C ALA A 98 9.16 -7.81 -6.15
N GLY A 99 8.44 -7.74 -5.02
CA GLY A 99 8.95 -8.08 -3.69
C GLY A 99 9.47 -6.89 -2.88
N ASP A 100 9.49 -5.69 -3.48
CA ASP A 100 9.71 -4.45 -2.73
C ASP A 100 8.59 -4.27 -1.67
N LYS A 101 8.90 -3.53 -0.60
CA LYS A 101 7.97 -3.28 0.49
C LYS A 101 8.11 -1.88 1.04
N TYR A 102 7.01 -1.14 1.12
CA TYR A 102 6.90 0.11 1.86
C TYR A 102 6.13 -0.10 3.17
N VAL A 103 6.64 0.46 4.27
CA VAL A 103 5.95 0.53 5.56
C VAL A 103 6.03 1.96 6.05
N GLY A 104 4.90 2.65 6.11
CA GLY A 104 4.89 4.04 6.53
C GLY A 104 3.57 4.75 6.31
N LYS A 105 3.66 6.07 6.35
CA LYS A 105 2.51 6.96 6.19
C LYS A 105 2.15 7.14 4.71
N HIS A 106 0.84 7.17 4.44
CA HIS A 106 0.25 7.45 3.16
C HIS A 106 -0.67 8.67 3.27
N LYS A 107 -0.75 9.43 2.19
CA LYS A 107 -1.67 10.55 2.04
C LYS A 107 -2.11 10.63 0.59
N ASN A 108 -3.41 10.60 0.38
CA ASN A 108 -4.06 10.65 -0.94
C ASN A 108 -3.51 9.59 -1.90
N GLY A 109 -3.41 8.34 -1.41
CA GLY A 109 -2.92 7.22 -2.20
C GLY A 109 -1.39 7.14 -2.39
N MET A 110 -0.62 8.11 -1.89
CA MET A 110 0.84 8.16 -2.08
C MET A 110 1.61 8.07 -0.75
N GLU A 111 2.83 7.54 -0.79
CA GLU A 111 3.76 7.54 0.34
C GLU A 111 4.11 8.99 0.74
N HIS A 112 4.03 9.27 2.04
CA HIS A 112 4.17 10.63 2.55
C HIS A 112 4.58 10.63 4.03
N GLY A 113 5.43 11.55 4.48
CA GLY A 113 5.92 11.60 5.86
C GLY A 113 6.96 10.53 6.13
N GLN A 114 6.96 9.92 7.32
CA GLN A 114 7.98 8.93 7.69
C GLN A 114 7.62 7.54 7.15
N GLY A 115 8.62 6.85 6.58
CA GLY A 115 8.45 5.46 6.14
C GLY A 115 9.76 4.75 5.82
N THR A 116 9.68 3.44 5.79
CA THR A 116 10.76 2.51 5.41
C THR A 116 10.40 1.86 4.10
N TYR A 117 11.31 1.86 3.14
CA TYR A 117 11.21 1.08 1.91
C TYR A 117 12.32 0.06 1.86
N THR A 118 11.95 -1.21 1.86
CA THR A 118 12.84 -2.35 1.65
C THR A 118 12.74 -2.74 0.19
N PHE A 119 13.86 -2.65 -0.50
CA PHE A 119 13.98 -3.10 -1.88
C PHE A 119 14.15 -4.61 -1.93
N PHE A 120 13.77 -5.22 -3.04
CA PHE A 120 13.93 -6.64 -3.33
C PHE A 120 15.40 -7.09 -3.24
N ASP A 121 16.35 -6.22 -3.61
CA ASP A 121 17.78 -6.51 -3.52
C ASP A 121 18.31 -6.51 -2.07
N GLY A 122 17.49 -6.11 -1.10
CA GLY A 122 17.85 -5.97 0.32
C GLY A 122 18.33 -4.57 0.71
N SER A 123 18.41 -3.63 -0.24
CA SER A 123 18.64 -2.22 0.07
C SER A 123 17.47 -1.67 0.90
N ILE A 124 17.72 -0.65 1.71
CA ILE A 124 16.72 -0.05 2.60
C ILE A 124 16.85 1.47 2.54
N TYR A 125 15.72 2.14 2.33
CA TYR A 125 15.56 3.56 2.62
C TYR A 125 14.72 3.72 3.89
N LEU A 126 15.18 4.56 4.83
CA LEU A 126 14.44 4.99 6.01
C LEU A 126 14.47 6.52 6.06
N GLY A 127 13.32 7.18 6.01
CA GLY A 127 13.30 8.62 6.11
C GLY A 127 11.98 9.25 5.73
N GLU A 128 12.07 10.52 5.36
CA GLU A 128 10.94 11.32 4.91
C GLU A 128 10.56 11.03 3.45
N TRP A 129 9.27 11.19 3.19
CA TRP A 129 8.61 10.93 1.91
C TRP A 129 7.69 12.09 1.56
N GLU A 130 7.64 12.45 0.29
CA GLU A 130 6.70 13.43 -0.23
C GLU A 130 6.30 13.04 -1.66
N TYR A 131 5.00 12.91 -1.90
CA TYR A 131 4.42 12.48 -3.19
C TYR A 131 5.08 11.22 -3.79
N GLY A 132 5.29 10.20 -2.96
CA GLY A 132 5.89 8.93 -3.39
C GLY A 132 7.39 9.01 -3.72
N LYS A 133 8.08 10.03 -3.20
CA LYS A 133 9.53 10.24 -3.39
C LYS A 133 10.24 10.41 -2.06
N TYR A 134 11.48 9.92 -1.98
CA TYR A 134 12.38 10.26 -0.88
C TYR A 134 12.59 11.77 -0.86
N HIS A 135 12.39 12.35 0.31
CA HIS A 135 12.49 13.79 0.55
C HIS A 135 13.04 14.01 1.97
N GLY A 136 13.47 15.23 2.31
CA GLY A 136 13.87 15.59 3.67
C GLY A 136 15.05 14.76 4.18
N GLN A 137 15.08 14.47 5.48
CA GLN A 137 16.15 13.67 6.07
C GLN A 137 15.90 12.16 5.87
N GLY A 138 16.97 11.43 5.53
CA GLY A 138 16.88 9.99 5.36
C GLY A 138 18.21 9.26 5.48
N ILE A 139 18.09 7.93 5.51
CA ILE A 139 19.18 6.98 5.50
C ILE A 139 18.91 5.99 4.37
N PHE A 140 19.83 5.92 3.41
CA PHE A 140 19.84 4.86 2.41
C PHE A 140 20.97 3.89 2.71
N THR A 141 20.67 2.60 2.79
CA THR A 141 21.65 1.53 2.95
C THR A 141 21.51 0.59 1.77
N SER A 142 22.56 0.47 0.96
CA SER A 142 22.56 -0.48 -0.17
C SER A 142 22.81 -1.89 0.32
N ALA A 143 22.25 -2.88 -0.39
CA ALA A 143 22.62 -4.28 -0.29
C ALA A 143 24.13 -4.52 -0.49
N THR A 144 24.81 -3.65 -1.23
CA THR A 144 26.27 -3.72 -1.49
C THR A 144 27.12 -3.13 -0.37
N GLY A 145 26.51 -2.55 0.67
CA GLY A 145 27.18 -2.08 1.88
C GLY A 145 27.52 -0.59 1.94
N TYR A 146 27.29 0.19 0.88
CA TYR A 146 27.38 1.65 1.01
C TYR A 146 26.15 2.22 1.73
N ARG A 147 26.36 3.31 2.47
CA ARG A 147 25.33 3.97 3.26
C ARG A 147 25.40 5.49 3.10
N TYR A 148 24.27 6.12 2.80
CA TYR A 148 24.12 7.57 2.81
C TYR A 148 23.21 8.00 3.96
N ILE A 149 23.60 9.06 4.66
CA ILE A 149 22.81 9.73 5.70
C ILE A 149 22.80 11.21 5.36
N GLY A 150 21.62 11.81 5.19
CA GLY A 150 21.52 13.22 4.91
C GLY A 150 20.21 13.59 4.22
N GLU A 151 20.23 14.73 3.55
CA GLU A 151 19.05 15.24 2.85
C GLU A 151 18.80 14.53 1.51
N PHE A 152 17.53 14.40 1.17
CA PHE A 152 17.02 13.88 -0.08
C PHE A 152 16.05 14.88 -0.71
N GLU A 153 16.08 14.97 -2.04
CA GLU A 153 15.12 15.72 -2.84
C GLU A 153 14.76 14.89 -4.07
N TYR A 154 13.49 14.52 -4.21
CA TYR A 154 12.96 13.73 -5.33
C TYR A 154 13.81 12.48 -5.66
N ASN A 155 14.03 11.62 -4.65
CA ASN A 155 14.83 10.38 -4.73
C ASN A 155 16.35 10.56 -4.87
N LYS A 156 16.88 11.79 -4.80
CA LYS A 156 18.30 12.06 -4.97
C LYS A 156 18.91 12.60 -3.69
N TYR A 157 20.17 12.25 -3.42
CA TYR A 157 20.96 12.93 -2.40
C TYR A 157 21.01 14.44 -2.70
N HIS A 158 20.72 15.22 -1.69
CA HIS A 158 20.66 16.68 -1.72
C HIS A 158 21.24 17.24 -0.41
N GLY A 159 21.49 18.55 -0.35
CA GLY A 159 21.82 19.24 0.89
C GLY A 159 23.06 18.70 1.58
N GLN A 160 23.09 18.74 2.91
CA GLN A 160 24.18 18.16 3.68
C GLN A 160 24.00 16.64 3.83
N GLY A 161 25.09 15.90 3.66
CA GLY A 161 25.04 14.44 3.80
C GLY A 161 26.40 13.76 3.85
N ARG A 162 26.40 12.54 4.36
CA ARG A 162 27.56 11.66 4.52
C ARG A 162 27.31 10.34 3.79
N LEU A 163 28.12 10.05 2.77
CA LEU A 163 28.21 8.75 2.11
C LEU A 163 29.40 7.98 2.67
N THR A 164 29.15 6.80 3.24
CA THR A 164 30.17 5.79 3.57
C THR A 164 30.11 4.69 2.53
N LEU A 165 31.19 4.47 1.79
CA LEU A 165 31.33 3.37 0.84
C LEU A 165 31.63 2.06 1.57
N ALA A 166 31.46 0.93 0.88
CA ALA A 166 31.69 -0.40 1.45
C ALA A 166 33.13 -0.64 1.93
N ASP A 167 34.12 0.07 1.36
CA ASP A 167 35.52 0.04 1.78
C ASP A 167 35.83 0.94 2.98
N GLY A 168 34.84 1.64 3.53
CA GLY A 168 34.98 2.58 4.63
C GLY A 168 35.33 4.01 4.20
N THR A 169 35.54 4.27 2.90
CA THR A 169 35.76 5.63 2.39
C THR A 169 34.55 6.51 2.69
N VAL A 170 34.78 7.73 3.20
CA VAL A 170 33.74 8.69 3.55
C VAL A 170 33.78 9.90 2.61
N LYS A 171 32.61 10.34 2.13
CA LYS A 171 32.38 11.63 1.50
C LYS A 171 31.31 12.37 2.29
N GLU A 172 31.67 13.49 2.89
CA GLU A 172 30.78 14.30 3.72
C GLU A 172 30.80 15.73 3.20
N GLY A 173 29.64 16.37 3.11
CA GLY A 173 29.52 17.74 2.61
C GLY A 173 28.24 17.94 1.80
N LEU A 174 28.30 18.87 0.85
CA LEU A 174 27.16 19.27 0.03
C LEU A 174 26.90 18.31 -1.14
N TRP A 175 25.63 17.94 -1.31
CA TRP A 175 25.12 17.12 -2.39
C TRP A 175 24.09 17.90 -3.21
N LYS A 176 24.11 17.70 -4.54
CA LYS A 176 23.09 18.27 -5.43
C LYS A 176 22.77 17.30 -6.55
N ASN A 177 21.50 16.97 -6.70
CA ASN A 177 21.02 16.04 -7.73
C ASN A 177 21.76 14.69 -7.72
N GLY A 178 22.05 14.16 -6.53
CA GLY A 178 22.74 12.87 -6.36
C GLY A 178 24.26 12.93 -6.54
N LYS A 179 24.84 14.14 -6.71
CA LYS A 179 26.29 14.32 -6.90
C LYS A 179 26.91 15.04 -5.72
N PHE A 180 28.06 14.55 -5.28
CA PHE A 180 28.90 15.23 -4.30
C PHE A 180 29.52 16.49 -4.91
N ILE A 181 29.36 17.63 -4.25
CA ILE A 181 29.82 18.95 -4.71
C ILE A 181 31.13 19.34 -4.00
N GLY A 182 31.26 19.02 -2.71
CA GLY A 182 32.42 19.35 -1.91
C GLY A 182 32.07 19.44 -0.42
N GLU A 183 33.10 19.55 0.41
CA GLU A 183 33.00 19.85 1.85
C GLU A 183 32.51 21.29 2.10
#